data_AF-A0A917V1Z6-F1
#
_entry.id   AF-A0A917V1Z6-F1
#
_cell.length_a   1.000
_cell.length_b   1.000
_cell.length_c   1.000
_cell.angle_alpha   90.00
_cell.angle_beta   90.00
_cell.angle_gamma   90.00
#
_symmetry.space_group_name_H-M   'P 1'
#
loop_
_entity.id
_entity.type
_entity.pdbx_description
1 polymer ?
#
loop_
_entity_poly.entity_id
_entity_poly.type
_entity_poly.pdbx_seq_one_letter_code
_entity_poly.pdbx_strand_id
1 'polypeptide(L)'
;MLSLPEQRGRERAMHSRTISVTIERGESGRYFARSSDLPGFAMTDLDRIRLISDVPIGIEELLTAQFGAVLVTALPSEADDDTLKFQATLDDEQVRAFEHH
;
A
#
# COMPACT_ATOMS: atom_id res chain seq x y z
N MET A 1 -32.35 -5.98 -36.25
CA MET A 1 -31.52 -6.22 -35.05
C MET A 1 -30.17 -5.60 -35.30
N LEU A 2 -29.77 -4.60 -34.49
CA LEU A 2 -28.42 -4.05 -34.53
C LEU A 2 -27.62 -4.78 -33.46
N SER A 3 -26.66 -5.59 -33.89
CA SER A 3 -25.68 -6.20 -33.00
C SER A 3 -24.81 -5.08 -32.42
N LEU A 4 -24.86 -4.89 -31.11
CA LEU A 4 -23.86 -4.07 -30.43
C LEU A 4 -22.49 -4.66 -30.76
N PRO A 5 -21.49 -3.86 -31.16
CA PRO A 5 -20.13 -4.34 -31.12
C PRO A 5 -19.85 -4.72 -29.66
N GLU A 6 -19.69 -6.02 -29.38
CA GLU A 6 -19.12 -6.54 -28.16
C GLU A 6 -17.66 -6.09 -28.08
N GLN A 7 -17.44 -4.79 -27.89
CA GLN A 7 -16.20 -4.30 -27.31
C GLN A 7 -16.25 -4.77 -25.87
N ARG A 8 -15.74 -5.98 -25.65
CA ARG A 8 -15.29 -6.48 -24.36
C ARG A 8 -14.29 -5.46 -23.80
N GLY A 9 -14.80 -4.42 -23.16
CA GLY A 9 -14.16 -3.92 -21.96
C GLY A 9 -14.17 -5.08 -21.00
N ARG A 10 -13.08 -5.85 -20.94
CA ARG A 10 -12.85 -6.70 -19.77
C ARG A 10 -12.79 -5.70 -18.62
N GLU A 11 -13.90 -5.55 -17.88
CA GLU A 11 -13.86 -4.94 -16.56
C GLU A 11 -12.75 -5.64 -15.79
N ARG A 12 -11.64 -4.94 -15.58
CA ARG A 12 -10.57 -5.43 -14.70
C ARG A 12 -11.16 -5.37 -13.30
N ALA A 13 -11.37 -6.51 -12.66
CA ALA A 13 -11.90 -6.53 -11.32
C ALA A 13 -10.89 -5.82 -10.41
N MET A 14 -11.37 -4.82 -9.65
CA MET A 14 -10.56 -4.13 -8.65
C MET A 14 -10.66 -4.92 -7.34
N HIS A 15 -9.50 -5.24 -6.77
CA HIS A 15 -9.35 -6.01 -5.55
C HIS A 15 -8.75 -5.16 -4.46
N SER A 16 -9.10 -5.48 -3.23
CA SER A 16 -8.62 -4.78 -2.06
C SER A 16 -7.62 -5.65 -1.29
N ARG A 17 -6.43 -5.11 -1.02
CA ARG A 17 -5.37 -5.78 -0.25
C ARG A 17 -4.96 -4.95 0.94
N THR A 18 -4.87 -5.61 2.09
CA THR A 18 -4.41 -4.98 3.33
C THR A 18 -2.89 -5.07 3.40
N ILE A 19 -2.24 -3.95 3.64
CA ILE A 19 -0.81 -3.83 3.87
C ILE A 19 -0.60 -3.43 5.33
N SER A 20 0.27 -4.15 6.02
CA SER A 20 0.66 -3.89 7.40
C SER A 20 2.04 -3.22 7.40
N VAL A 21 2.15 -2.10 8.11
CA VAL A 21 3.42 -1.41 8.32
C VAL A 21 3.67 -1.30 9.80
N THR A 22 4.80 -1.84 10.26
CA THR A 22 5.26 -1.70 11.64
C THR A 22 6.17 -0.49 11.76
N ILE A 23 5.93 0.33 12.78
CA ILE A 23 6.76 1.46 13.17
C ILE A 23 7.51 1.10 14.45
N GLU A 24 8.82 1.07 14.37
CA GLU A 24 9.70 0.74 15.50
C GLU A 24 10.58 1.93 15.85
N ARG A 25 10.79 2.18 17.14
CA ARG A 25 11.77 3.17 17.60
C ARG A 25 13.14 2.52 17.71
N GLY A 26 14.11 3.00 16.92
CA GLY A 26 15.49 2.53 17.00
C GLY A 26 16.30 3.24 18.09
N GLU A 27 17.49 2.68 18.35
CA GLU A 27 18.39 3.12 19.43
C GLU A 27 18.90 4.57 19.26
N SER A 28 18.90 5.09 18.04
CA SER A 28 19.27 6.49 17.73
C SER A 28 18.16 7.50 18.01
N GLY A 29 17.01 7.06 18.51
CA GLY A 29 15.83 7.91 18.70
C GLY A 29 15.01 8.16 17.42
N ARG A 30 15.43 7.61 16.27
CA ARG A 30 14.66 7.60 15.02
C ARG A 30 13.58 6.53 15.03
N TYR A 31 12.48 6.81 14.39
CA TYR A 31 11.43 5.85 14.06
C TYR A 31 11.68 5.24 12.69
N PHE A 32 11.34 3.98 12.53
CA PHE A 32 11.51 3.19 11.31
C PHE A 32 10.18 2.56 10.95
N ALA A 33 9.67 2.85 9.75
CA ALA A 33 8.50 2.18 9.19
C ALA A 33 8.95 1.10 8.22
N ARG A 34 8.44 -0.12 8.40
CA ARG A 34 8.75 -1.30 7.57
C ARG A 34 7.48 -2.11 7.32
N SER A 35 7.39 -2.75 6.16
CA SER A 35 6.27 -3.63 5.84
C SER A 35 6.77 -5.04 5.59
N SER A 36 6.09 -6.04 6.18
CA SER A 36 6.27 -7.44 5.81
C SER A 36 5.63 -7.77 4.47
N ASP A 37 4.58 -7.02 4.09
CA ASP A 37 3.82 -7.24 2.85
C ASP A 37 4.47 -6.53 1.64
N LEU A 38 5.36 -5.56 1.89
CA LEU A 38 6.09 -4.82 0.86
C LEU A 38 7.61 -4.92 1.09
N PRO A 39 8.26 -6.02 0.65
CA PRO A 39 9.70 -6.15 0.74
C PRO A 39 10.38 -5.03 -0.06
N GLY A 40 11.18 -4.22 0.64
CA GLY A 40 11.83 -3.02 0.08
C GLY A 40 11.22 -1.70 0.55
N PHE A 41 10.04 -1.71 1.17
CA PHE A 41 9.50 -0.54 1.85
C PHE A 41 10.26 -0.27 3.16
N ALA A 42 10.93 0.87 3.23
CA ALA A 42 11.55 1.36 4.45
C ALA A 42 11.53 2.89 4.47
N MET A 43 11.02 3.46 5.56
CA MET A 43 11.07 4.91 5.81
C MET A 43 11.58 5.19 7.22
N THR A 44 12.19 6.36 7.43
CA THR A 44 12.67 6.76 8.76
C THR A 44 12.48 8.25 8.96
N ASP A 45 12.05 8.63 10.17
CA ASP A 45 11.96 10.02 10.61
C ASP A 45 12.30 10.11 12.11
N LEU A 46 12.59 11.33 12.60
CA LEU A 46 12.76 11.60 14.02
C LEU A 46 11.41 11.80 14.73
N ASP A 47 10.36 12.17 14.00
CA ASP A 47 9.02 12.40 14.50
C ASP A 47 8.08 11.26 14.06
N ARG A 48 7.49 10.54 15.02
CA ARG A 48 6.57 9.43 14.75
C ARG A 48 5.31 9.88 14.02
N ILE A 49 4.74 11.03 14.37
CA ILE A 49 3.50 11.53 13.76
C ILE A 49 3.76 11.91 12.31
N ARG A 50 4.90 12.55 12.05
CA ARG A 50 5.34 12.85 10.68
C ARG A 50 5.54 11.57 9.88
N LEU A 51 6.24 10.59 10.44
CA LEU A 51 6.42 9.28 9.79
C LEU A 51 5.08 8.61 9.46
N ILE A 52 4.15 8.55 10.40
CA ILE A 52 2.80 8.00 10.18
C ILE A 52 2.09 8.72 9.01
N SER A 53 2.24 10.04 8.91
CA SER A 53 1.62 10.85 7.86
C SER A 53 2.24 10.61 6.48
N ASP A 54 3.55 10.32 6.43
CA ASP A 54 4.30 10.12 5.18
C ASP A 54 4.24 8.67 4.67
N VAL A 55 3.99 7.68 5.55
CA VAL A 55 3.90 6.25 5.19
C VAL A 55 2.89 5.96 4.07
N PRO A 56 1.63 6.46 4.07
CA PRO A 56 0.70 6.19 2.98
C PRO A 56 1.23 6.64 1.61
N ILE A 57 1.90 7.79 1.57
CA ILE A 57 2.51 8.33 0.35
C ILE A 57 3.64 7.42 -0.14
N GLY A 58 4.53 6.99 0.77
CA GLY A 58 5.62 6.09 0.41
C GLY A 58 5.14 4.72 -0.06
N ILE A 59 4.07 4.18 0.52
CA ILE A 59 3.44 2.94 0.06
C ILE A 59 2.87 3.12 -1.35
N GLU A 60 2.14 4.21 -1.59
CA GLU A 60 1.56 4.53 -2.89
C GLU A 60 2.63 4.70 -3.97
N GLU A 61 3.71 5.42 -3.69
CA GLU A 61 4.84 5.61 -4.60
C GLU A 61 5.50 4.26 -4.96
N LEU A 62 5.77 3.42 -3.95
CA LEU A 62 6.40 2.12 -4.16
C LEU A 62 5.52 1.17 -4.96
N LEU A 63 4.24 1.09 -4.63
CA LEU A 63 3.27 0.29 -5.38
C LEU A 63 3.10 0.82 -6.79
N THR A 64 3.08 2.15 -6.96
CA THR A 64 2.93 2.78 -8.28
C THR A 64 4.11 2.50 -9.18
N ALA A 65 5.33 2.52 -8.64
CA ALA A 65 6.53 2.18 -9.38
C ALA A 65 6.57 0.71 -9.82
N GLN A 66 5.99 -0.20 -9.05
CA GLN A 66 5.98 -1.64 -9.35
C GLN A 66 4.83 -2.06 -10.27
N PHE A 67 3.65 -1.49 -10.05
CA PHE A 67 2.40 -2.00 -10.62
C PHE A 67 1.66 -0.99 -11.49
N GLY A 68 2.08 0.27 -11.56
CA GLY A 68 1.34 1.36 -12.22
C GLY A 68 0.33 2.02 -11.29
N ALA A 69 -0.69 2.72 -11.78
CA ALA A 69 -1.61 3.46 -10.92
C ALA A 69 -2.26 2.56 -9.84
N VAL A 70 -1.98 2.86 -8.57
CA VAL A 70 -2.54 2.17 -7.39
C VAL A 70 -3.12 3.20 -6.44
N LEU A 71 -4.27 2.91 -5.84
CA LEU A 71 -4.85 3.75 -4.79
C LEU A 71 -4.58 3.13 -3.42
N VAL A 72 -3.99 3.90 -2.51
CA VAL A 72 -3.73 3.48 -1.13
C VAL A 72 -4.52 4.33 -0.16
N THR A 73 -5.31 3.69 0.70
CA THR A 73 -6.09 4.36 1.75
C THR A 73 -5.59 3.90 3.11
N ALA A 74 -5.28 4.84 4.01
CA ALA A 74 -4.98 4.52 5.40
C ALA A 74 -6.24 4.03 6.12
N LEU A 75 -6.15 2.90 6.81
CA LEU A 75 -7.23 2.40 7.66
C LEU A 75 -7.11 3.01 9.07
N PRO A 76 -8.23 3.23 9.77
CA PRO A 76 -8.18 3.68 11.17
C PRO A 76 -7.33 2.72 11.99
N SER A 77 -6.29 3.26 12.63
CA SER A 77 -5.39 2.55 13.53
C SER A 77 -5.36 3.33 14.84
N GLU A 78 -5.25 2.66 15.99
CA GLU A 78 -5.12 3.39 17.25
C GLU A 78 -3.79 4.15 17.25
N ALA A 79 -3.77 5.37 17.82
CA ALA A 79 -2.57 6.21 17.77
C ALA A 79 -1.37 5.59 18.49
N ASP A 80 -1.60 4.62 19.36
CA ASP A 80 -0.57 3.86 20.09
C ASP A 80 -0.19 2.54 19.41
N ASP A 81 -0.87 2.14 18.33
CA ASP A 81 -0.49 0.93 17.60
C ASP A 81 0.87 1.13 16.93
N ASP A 82 1.78 0.20 17.18
CA ASP A 82 3.04 0.10 16.47
C ASP A 82 2.84 -0.46 15.04
N THR A 83 1.62 -0.88 14.68
CA THR A 83 1.30 -1.38 13.33
C THR A 83 0.15 -0.60 12.70
N LEU A 84 0.45 0.09 11.62
CA LEU A 84 -0.52 0.77 10.78
C LEU A 84 -1.04 -0.18 9.69
N LYS A 85 -2.33 -0.08 9.38
CA LYS A 85 -2.94 -0.85 8.29
C LYS A 85 -3.37 0.06 7.15
N PHE A 86 -3.12 -0.38 5.93
CA PHE A 86 -3.48 0.33 4.71
C PHE A 86 -4.25 -0.59 3.78
N GLN A 87 -5.11 -0.01 2.96
CA GLN A 87 -5.86 -0.71 1.94
C GLN A 87 -5.39 -0.24 0.57
N ALA A 88 -4.72 -1.12 -0.17
CA ALA A 88 -4.38 -0.89 -1.58
C ALA A 88 -5.47 -1.46 -2.48
N THR A 89 -5.89 -0.67 -3.47
CA THR A 89 -6.78 -1.13 -4.54
C THR A 89 -5.93 -1.49 -5.75
N LEU A 90 -5.97 -2.77 -6.14
CA LEU A 90 -5.15 -3.39 -7.17
C LEU A 90 -6.02 -4.14 -8.18
N ASP A 91 -5.65 -4.17 -9.45
CA ASP A 91 -6.32 -5.03 -10.45
C ASP A 91 -5.84 -6.49 -10.41
N ASP A 92 -6.53 -7.39 -11.14
CA ASP A 92 -6.22 -8.84 -11.18
C ASP A 92 -4.74 -9.18 -11.46
N GLU A 93 -4.06 -8.40 -12.31
CA GLU A 93 -2.66 -8.63 -12.66
C GLU A 93 -1.74 -8.15 -11.53
N GLN A 94 -2.04 -6.98 -10.97
CA GLN A 94 -1.32 -6.39 -9.85
C GLN A 94 -1.43 -7.23 -8.58
N VAL A 95 -2.61 -7.81 -8.30
CA VAL A 95 -2.82 -8.72 -7.16
C VAL A 95 -1.93 -9.94 -7.24
N ARG A 96 -1.85 -10.56 -8.42
CA ARG A 96 -0.99 -11.73 -8.61
C ARG A 96 0.46 -11.37 -8.39
N ALA A 97 0.91 -10.24 -8.94
CA ALA A 97 2.27 -9.78 -8.74
C ALA A 97 2.54 -9.48 -7.24
N PHE A 98 1.57 -8.94 -6.51
CA PHE A 98 1.64 -8.70 -5.07
C PHE A 98 1.71 -10.00 -4.24
N GLU A 99 0.93 -11.04 -4.57
CA GLU A 99 0.88 -12.31 -3.82
C GLU A 99 2.10 -13.23 -4.06
N HIS A 100 2.83 -13.04 -5.16
CA HIS A 100 3.97 -13.87 -5.54
C HIS A 100 5.33 -13.38 -5.04
N HIS A 101 5.35 -12.25 -4.31
CA HIS A 101 6.54 -11.63 -3.70
C HIS A 101 6.62 -11.92 -2.20
#